data_AF-A0A7W3D3R8-F1
#
_entry.id   AF-A0A7W3D3R8-F1
#
_cell.length_a   1.000
_cell.length_b   1.000
_cell.length_c   1.000
_cell.angle_alpha   90.00
_cell.angle_beta   90.00
_cell.angle_gamma   90.00
#
_symmetry.space_group_name_H-M   'P 1'
#
loop_
_entity.id
_entity.type
_entity.pdbx_description
1 polymer ?
#
loop_
_entity_poly.entity_id
_entity_poly.type
_entity_poly.pdbx_seq_one_letter_code
_entity_poly.pdbx_strand_id
1 'polypeptide(L)'
;MKYTMKVYKNSPDYHTFLKARFDKSNSGQSFEWAGHRWAYEVTSFDDTGDYELLYRFDDNPYPEEVSVTTDDMTIRDYFAAKALGLCFAQYLNHAEAEGFQDGWRDGVAADAYQMADAMLRAREAS
;
A
#
# COMPACT_ATOMS: atom_id res chain seq x y z
N MET A 1 -12.92 6.95 7.79
CA MET A 1 -13.04 8.05 8.78
C MET A 1 -11.73 8.08 9.55
N LYS A 2 -11.08 9.23 9.72
CA LYS A 2 -9.77 9.28 10.41
C LYS A 2 -9.97 9.15 11.92
N TYR A 3 -9.39 8.14 12.54
CA TYR A 3 -9.32 7.98 13.99
C TYR A 3 -7.95 8.42 14.47
N THR A 4 -7.88 9.05 15.64
CA THR A 4 -6.63 9.51 16.23
C THR A 4 -6.50 9.10 17.69
N MET A 5 -5.27 8.88 18.13
CA MET A 5 -4.94 8.55 19.52
C MET A 5 -3.72 9.38 19.96
N LYS A 6 -3.80 9.95 21.17
CA LYS A 6 -2.68 10.64 21.82
C LYS A 6 -2.10 9.73 22.89
N VAL A 7 -0.80 9.46 22.83
CA VAL A 7 -0.07 8.71 23.87
C VAL A 7 0.87 9.66 24.61
N TYR A 8 0.56 9.99 25.86
CA TYR A 8 1.31 10.97 26.64
C TYR A 8 2.59 10.38 27.27
N LYS A 9 3.67 11.16 27.34
CA LYS A 9 4.96 10.78 27.95
C LYS A 9 4.84 10.39 29.43
N ASN A 10 3.92 11.03 30.14
CA ASN A 10 3.64 10.79 31.56
C ASN A 10 2.60 9.68 31.80
N SER A 11 2.08 9.05 30.74
CA SER A 11 1.13 7.95 30.89
C SER A 11 1.85 6.68 31.38
N PRO A 12 1.18 5.84 32.20
CA PRO A 12 1.74 4.56 32.63
C PRO A 12 2.14 3.65 31.47
N ASP A 13 1.46 3.77 30.33
CA ASP A 13 1.63 2.90 29.17
C ASP A 13 2.71 3.38 28.19
N TYR A 14 3.31 4.55 28.42
CA TYR A 14 4.28 5.17 27.49
C TYR A 14 5.49 4.27 27.21
N HIS A 15 6.01 3.58 28.23
CA HIS A 15 7.12 2.66 28.05
C HIS A 15 6.76 1.43 27.21
N THR A 16 5.55 0.90 27.37
CA THR A 16 5.06 -0.24 26.60
C THR A 16 4.78 0.19 25.15
N PHE A 17 4.26 1.40 24.96
CA PHE A 17 4.10 2.03 23.65
C PHE A 17 5.44 2.16 22.90
N LEU A 18 6.50 2.64 23.57
CA LEU A 18 7.81 2.79 22.94
C LEU A 18 8.37 1.44 22.47
N LYS A 19 8.16 0.36 23.23
CA LYS A 19 8.57 -0.99 22.81
C LYS A 19 7.82 -1.43 21.56
N ALA A 20 6.50 -1.22 21.51
CA ALA A 20 5.70 -1.58 20.33
C ALA A 20 6.12 -0.76 19.09
N ARG A 21 6.35 0.55 19.26
CA ARG A 21 6.79 1.43 18.17
C ARG A 21 8.15 1.03 17.59
N PHE A 22 9.11 0.69 18.45
CA PHE A 22 10.49 0.39 18.04
C PHE A 22 10.81 -1.10 17.98
N ASP A 23 9.79 -1.96 17.93
CA ASP A 23 9.99 -3.38 17.71
C ASP A 23 10.67 -3.61 16.35
N LYS A 24 11.77 -4.37 16.35
CA LYS A 24 12.57 -4.64 15.16
C LYS A 24 11.87 -5.53 14.14
N SER A 25 10.79 -6.21 14.55
CA SER A 25 9.92 -6.96 13.64
C SER A 25 9.03 -6.04 12.80
N ASN A 26 8.83 -4.77 13.20
CA ASN A 26 8.09 -3.80 12.41
C ASN A 26 8.98 -3.22 11.30
N SER A 27 8.64 -3.52 10.05
CA SER A 27 9.40 -3.12 8.85
C SER A 27 8.86 -1.85 8.16
N GLY A 28 7.92 -1.12 8.77
CA GLY A 28 7.21 0.00 8.12
C GLY A 28 6.86 1.18 9.03
N GLN A 29 6.11 2.15 8.50
CA GLN A 29 5.69 3.38 9.20
C GLN A 29 4.46 3.20 10.12
N SER A 30 4.07 1.96 10.42
CA SER A 30 2.94 1.63 11.28
C SER A 30 3.23 0.39 12.14
N PHE A 31 2.62 0.34 13.32
CA PHE A 31 2.83 -0.71 14.33
C PHE A 31 1.53 -1.04 15.07
N GLU A 32 1.49 -2.20 15.72
CA GLU A 32 0.35 -2.59 16.54
C GLU A 32 0.42 -1.97 17.93
N TRP A 33 -0.70 -1.38 18.36
CA TRP A 33 -0.84 -0.81 19.69
C TRP A 33 -2.31 -0.80 20.11
N ALA A 34 -2.59 -1.26 21.33
CA ALA A 34 -3.94 -1.33 21.89
C ALA A 34 -4.98 -2.02 20.96
N GLY A 35 -4.59 -3.14 20.35
CA GLY A 35 -5.48 -3.96 19.50
C GLY A 35 -5.71 -3.41 18.09
N HIS A 36 -5.00 -2.35 17.69
CA HIS A 36 -5.15 -1.74 16.37
C HIS A 36 -3.79 -1.39 15.76
N ARG A 37 -3.73 -1.30 14.42
CA ARG A 37 -2.55 -0.82 13.72
C ARG A 37 -2.59 0.69 13.56
N TRP A 38 -1.58 1.35 14.09
CA TRP A 38 -1.46 2.80 14.11
C TRP A 38 -0.30 3.25 13.22
N ALA A 39 -0.54 4.27 12.41
CA ALA A 39 0.51 5.04 11.76
C ALA A 39 0.82 6.29 12.59
N TYR A 40 2.02 6.80 12.43
CA TYR A 40 2.49 7.93 13.20
C TYR A 40 2.29 9.26 12.46
N GLU A 41 1.67 10.25 13.11
CA GLU A 41 1.42 11.56 12.49
C GLU A 41 2.37 12.66 12.99
N VAL A 42 2.52 12.81 14.31
CA VAL A 42 3.26 13.95 14.90
C VAL A 42 4.20 13.54 16.00
N THR A 43 5.46 13.90 15.72
CA THR A 43 6.64 14.13 16.57
C THR A 43 6.40 14.67 17.98
N SER A 44 6.68 13.95 19.08
CA SER A 44 6.90 14.66 20.36
C SER A 44 8.23 15.44 20.41
N PHE A 45 8.95 15.53 19.28
CA PHE A 45 10.11 16.39 19.04
C PHE A 45 9.76 17.76 18.44
N ASP A 46 8.48 18.05 18.18
CA ASP A 46 8.01 19.38 17.78
C ASP A 46 7.55 20.14 19.04
N ASP A 47 7.95 21.40 19.18
CA ASP A 47 8.05 22.22 20.42
C ASP A 47 6.77 22.43 21.29
N THR A 48 5.71 21.62 21.15
CA THR A 48 4.45 21.75 21.93
C THR A 48 3.82 20.43 22.43
N GLY A 49 4.47 19.26 22.30
CA GLY A 49 3.81 17.97 22.60
C GLY A 49 4.40 17.13 23.73
N ASP A 50 3.68 16.97 24.84
CA ASP A 50 3.89 15.90 25.83
C ASP A 50 3.32 14.54 25.36
N TYR A 51 3.00 14.39 24.08
CA TYR A 51 2.34 13.20 23.54
C TYR A 51 2.77 12.87 22.12
N GLU A 52 2.54 11.62 21.75
CA GLU A 52 2.69 11.05 20.41
C GLU A 52 1.31 11.00 19.74
N LEU A 53 1.16 11.55 18.53
CA LEU A 53 -0.11 11.50 17.78
C LEU A 53 -0.09 10.34 16.78
N LEU A 54 -1.06 9.45 16.95
CA LEU A 54 -1.28 8.29 16.10
C LEU A 54 -2.55 8.49 15.28
N TYR A 55 -2.58 7.91 14.08
CA TYR A 55 -3.76 7.89 13.22
C TYR A 55 -4.00 6.54 12.54
N ARG A 56 -5.25 6.30 12.17
CA ARG A 56 -5.71 5.18 11.31
C ARG A 56 -6.95 5.60 10.51
N PHE A 57 -7.24 4.92 9.40
CA PHE A 57 -8.35 5.28 8.49
C PHE A 57 -9.60 4.39 8.59
N ASP A 58 -9.49 3.23 9.26
CA ASP A 58 -10.57 2.31 9.59
C ASP A 58 -10.43 1.75 11.02
N ASP A 59 -11.49 1.08 11.52
CA ASP A 59 -11.55 0.44 12.84
C ASP A 59 -11.51 -1.09 12.74
N ASN A 60 -11.11 -1.62 11.57
CA ASN A 60 -11.01 -3.05 11.40
C ASN A 60 -9.82 -3.56 12.23
N PRO A 61 -9.97 -4.65 13.01
CA PRO A 61 -8.81 -5.42 13.46
C PRO A 61 -7.98 -5.77 12.23
N TYR A 62 -6.65 -5.67 12.32
CA TYR A 62 -5.77 -5.94 11.18
C TYR A 62 -6.16 -7.30 10.57
N PRO A 63 -6.41 -7.40 9.25
CA PRO A 63 -6.39 -8.72 8.64
C PRO A 63 -4.98 -9.25 8.87
N GLU A 64 -4.85 -10.43 9.50
CA GLU A 64 -3.58 -11.19 9.52
C GLU A 64 -2.90 -10.95 8.19
N GLU A 65 -1.65 -10.47 8.24
CA GLU A 65 -0.92 -9.92 7.12
C GLU A 65 -1.52 -10.33 5.78
N VAL A 66 -2.13 -9.40 5.05
CA VAL A 66 -2.22 -9.59 3.60
C VAL A 66 -0.79 -9.42 3.09
N SER A 67 0.06 -10.39 3.42
CA SER A 67 1.23 -10.71 2.67
C SER A 67 0.67 -10.97 1.28
N VAL A 68 0.77 -10.00 0.39
CA VAL A 68 0.63 -10.30 -1.04
C VAL A 68 1.88 -11.10 -1.35
N THR A 69 1.82 -12.39 -1.05
CA THR A 69 2.87 -13.31 -1.45
C THR A 69 2.81 -13.40 -2.97
N THR A 70 3.90 -13.76 -3.62
CA THR A 70 3.85 -14.11 -5.05
C THR A 70 2.86 -15.25 -5.35
N ASP A 71 2.38 -15.97 -4.32
CA ASP A 71 1.33 -16.99 -4.44
C ASP A 71 -0.09 -16.36 -4.49
N ASP A 72 -0.27 -15.11 -4.03
CA ASP A 72 -1.53 -14.35 -4.16
C ASP A 72 -1.64 -13.61 -5.50
N MET A 73 -0.56 -13.54 -6.27
CA MET A 73 -0.63 -13.12 -7.67
C MET A 73 -1.32 -14.20 -8.46
N THR A 74 -2.45 -13.87 -9.06
CA THR A 74 -3.09 -14.78 -10.00
C THR A 74 -2.20 -14.92 -11.24
N ILE A 75 -2.33 -16.03 -11.99
CA ILE A 75 -1.65 -16.21 -13.29
C ILE A 75 -1.94 -15.02 -14.23
N ARG A 76 -3.12 -14.39 -14.07
CA ARG A 76 -3.50 -13.16 -14.76
C ARG A 76 -2.59 -11.98 -14.41
N ASP A 77 -2.32 -11.74 -13.12
CA ASP A 77 -1.42 -10.67 -12.66
C ASP A 77 0.00 -10.88 -13.17
N TYR A 78 0.47 -12.14 -13.21
CA TYR A 78 1.76 -12.48 -13.80
C TYR A 78 1.82 -12.09 -15.29
N PHE A 79 0.83 -12.49 -16.10
CA PHE A 79 0.81 -12.12 -17.52
C PHE A 79 0.65 -10.62 -17.75
N ALA A 80 -0.17 -9.94 -16.93
CA ALA A 80 -0.33 -8.50 -17.00
C ALA A 80 1.00 -7.78 -16.71
N ALA A 81 1.72 -8.20 -15.67
CA ALA A 81 3.04 -7.66 -15.36
C ALA A 81 4.06 -7.87 -16.51
N LYS A 82 3.99 -9.02 -17.21
CA LYS A 82 4.82 -9.29 -18.40
C LYS A 82 4.44 -8.40 -19.60
N ALA A 83 3.17 -8.07 -19.77
CA ALA A 83 2.69 -7.23 -20.86
C ALA A 83 2.90 -5.72 -20.61
N LEU A 84 2.88 -5.29 -19.34
CA LEU A 84 2.86 -3.88 -18.93
C LEU A 84 3.96 -3.03 -19.58
N GLY A 85 5.18 -3.54 -19.66
CA GLY A 85 6.30 -2.81 -20.27
C GLY A 85 6.09 -2.51 -21.75
N LEU A 86 5.45 -3.42 -22.49
CA LEU A 86 5.14 -3.24 -23.90
C LEU A 86 3.97 -2.27 -24.11
N CYS A 87 2.90 -2.41 -23.31
CA CYS A 87 1.77 -1.47 -23.33
C CYS A 87 2.23 -0.04 -23.01
N PHE A 88 3.13 0.13 -22.04
CA PHE A 88 3.71 1.42 -21.71
C PHE A 88 4.55 2.00 -22.85
N ALA A 89 5.42 1.19 -23.45
CA ALA A 89 6.24 1.63 -24.59
C ALA A 89 5.37 2.06 -25.79
N GLN A 90 4.29 1.32 -26.07
CA GLN A 90 3.33 1.69 -27.11
C GLN A 90 2.66 3.03 -26.80
N TYR A 91 2.26 3.26 -25.54
CA TYR A 91 1.67 4.53 -25.14
C TYR A 91 2.66 5.70 -25.23
N LEU A 92 3.93 5.51 -24.88
CA LEU A 92 4.96 6.55 -25.04
C LEU A 92 5.07 7.02 -26.50
N ASN A 93 5.03 6.10 -27.46
CA ASN A 93 5.06 6.46 -28.88
C ASN A 93 3.83 7.27 -29.31
N HIS A 94 2.64 6.96 -28.75
CA HIS A 94 1.43 7.73 -29.00
C HIS A 94 1.50 9.13 -28.35
N ALA A 95 1.94 9.19 -27.09
CA ALA A 95 2.07 10.43 -26.34
C ALA A 95 3.15 11.37 -26.88
N GLU A 96 4.15 10.86 -27.60
CA GLU A 96 5.12 11.69 -28.33
C GLU A 96 4.44 12.57 -29.40
N ALA A 97 3.39 12.05 -30.04
CA ALA A 97 2.65 12.77 -31.08
C ALA A 97 1.50 13.63 -30.51
N GLU A 98 0.78 13.13 -29.49
CA GLU A 98 -0.48 13.74 -29.03
C GLU A 98 -0.43 14.28 -27.59
N GLY A 99 0.70 14.14 -26.90
CA GLY A 99 0.87 14.50 -25.51
C GLY A 99 0.30 13.46 -24.54
N PHE A 100 0.56 13.66 -23.25
CA PHE A 100 0.02 12.78 -22.21
C PHE A 100 -1.42 13.15 -21.88
N GLN A 101 -2.33 12.17 -21.98
CA GLN A 101 -3.72 12.31 -21.56
C GLN A 101 -3.87 12.11 -20.05
N ASP A 102 -4.85 12.76 -19.43
CA ASP A 102 -5.19 12.49 -18.03
C ASP A 102 -5.66 11.03 -17.86
N GLY A 103 -5.21 10.37 -16.78
CA GLY A 103 -5.54 8.97 -16.51
C GLY A 103 -4.81 7.95 -17.37
N TRP A 104 -3.80 8.34 -18.16
CA TRP A 104 -3.10 7.41 -19.07
C TRP A 104 -2.54 6.14 -18.42
N ARG A 105 -2.17 6.22 -17.14
CA ARG A 105 -1.65 5.08 -16.38
C ARG A 105 -2.72 3.99 -16.19
N ASP A 106 -3.98 4.40 -16.00
CA ASP A 106 -5.11 3.48 -15.88
C ASP A 106 -5.38 2.78 -17.21
N GLY A 107 -5.25 3.49 -18.33
CA GLY A 107 -5.34 2.92 -19.68
C GLY A 107 -4.25 1.87 -19.96
N VAL A 108 -2.99 2.22 -19.68
CA VAL A 108 -1.85 1.29 -19.85
C VAL A 108 -1.99 0.04 -18.96
N ALA A 109 -2.47 0.20 -17.73
CA ALA A 109 -2.75 -0.93 -16.85
C ALA A 109 -3.89 -1.80 -17.38
N ALA A 110 -4.97 -1.19 -17.89
CA ALA A 110 -6.09 -1.91 -18.48
C ALA A 110 -5.67 -2.73 -19.71
N ASP A 111 -4.86 -2.16 -20.60
CA ASP A 111 -4.33 -2.86 -21.78
C ASP A 111 -3.49 -4.08 -21.40
N ALA A 112 -2.66 -3.97 -20.35
CA ALA A 112 -1.85 -5.07 -19.86
C ALA A 112 -2.72 -6.23 -19.33
N TYR A 113 -3.80 -5.91 -18.58
CA TYR A 113 -4.75 -6.92 -18.10
C TYR A 113 -5.57 -7.55 -19.23
N GLN A 114 -5.97 -6.77 -20.24
CA GLN A 114 -6.62 -7.32 -21.43
C GLN A 114 -5.72 -8.30 -22.19
N MET A 115 -4.41 -8.02 -22.22
CA MET A 115 -3.45 -8.95 -22.81
C MET A 115 -3.30 -10.23 -22.02
N ALA A 116 -3.28 -10.15 -20.68
CA ALA A 116 -3.32 -11.32 -19.81
C ALA A 116 -4.56 -12.20 -20.09
N ASP A 117 -5.73 -11.56 -20.19
CA ASP A 117 -7.01 -12.25 -20.47
C ASP A 117 -7.01 -12.90 -21.86
N ALA A 118 -6.34 -12.31 -22.85
CA ALA A 118 -6.15 -12.91 -24.17
C ALA A 118 -5.22 -14.15 -24.13
N MET A 119 -4.12 -14.09 -23.38
CA MET A 119 -3.19 -15.21 -23.21
C MET A 119 -3.86 -16.40 -22.50
N LEU A 120 -4.66 -16.13 -21.48
CA LEU A 120 -5.42 -17.17 -20.76
C LEU A 120 -6.44 -17.86 -21.68
N ARG A 121 -7.23 -17.09 -22.44
CA ARG A 121 -8.17 -17.66 -23.43
C ARG A 121 -7.46 -18.50 -24.49
N ALA A 122 -6.31 -18.05 -24.98
CA ALA A 122 -5.52 -18.80 -25.96
C ALA A 122 -5.02 -20.15 -25.40
N ARG A 123 -4.63 -20.18 -24.11
CA ARG A 123 -4.24 -21.41 -23.41
C ARG A 123 -5.41 -22.40 -23.27
N GLU A 124 -6.61 -21.92 -22.96
CA GLU A 124 -7.80 -22.77 -22.80
C GLU A 124 -8.28 -23.38 -24.13
N ALA A 125 -7.95 -22.75 -25.26
CA ALA A 125 -8.33 -23.20 -26.59
C ALA A 125 -7.29 -24.16 -27.25
N SER A 126 -6.18 -24.45 -26.58
CA SER A 126 -5.09 -25.32 -27.06
C SER A 126 -5.13 -26.70 -26.41
#